data_AF-E6L0K4-F1
#
_entry.id   AF-E6L0K4-F1
#
_cell.length_a   1.000
_cell.length_b   1.000
_cell.length_c   1.000
_cell.angle_alpha   90.00
_cell.angle_beta   90.00
_cell.angle_gamma   90.00
#
_symmetry.space_group_name_H-M   'P 1'
#
loop_
_entity.id
_entity.type
_entity.pdbx_description
1 polymer ?
#
loop_
_entity_poly.entity_id
_entity_poly.type
_entity_poly.pdbx_seq_one_letter_code
_entity_poly.pdbx_strand_id
1 'polypeptide(L)'
;METVITATIIGASILLAFAALGTAIGFAILGGKFLESSARQPELASSLLTKMFIVAGLLDAIAMIAVGISLLFIFANPFIGLLQ
;
A
#
# COMPACT_ATOMS: atom_id res chain seq x y z
N MET A 1 21.41 14.44 -16.11
CA MET A 1 20.50 13.30 -16.37
C MET A 1 20.71 12.16 -15.38
N GLU A 2 21.94 11.65 -15.23
CA GLU A 2 22.26 10.54 -14.31
C GLU A 2 21.80 10.76 -12.86
N THR A 3 22.11 11.92 -12.25
CA THR A 3 21.72 12.23 -10.86
C THR A 3 20.20 12.20 -10.66
N VAL A 4 19.43 12.68 -11.65
CA VAL A 4 17.95 12.72 -11.57
C VAL A 4 17.36 11.32 -11.69
N ILE A 5 17.92 10.48 -12.57
CA ILE A 5 17.51 9.07 -12.68
C ILE A 5 17.79 8.35 -11.35
N THR A 6 18.99 8.47 -10.81
CA THR A 6 19.37 7.84 -9.53
C THR A 6 18.48 8.30 -8.37
N ALA A 7 18.25 9.62 -8.24
CA ALA A 7 17.38 10.16 -7.20
C ALA A 7 15.93 9.67 -7.35
N THR A 8 15.43 9.57 -8.58
CA THR A 8 14.07 9.07 -8.85
C THR A 8 13.93 7.59 -8.49
N ILE A 9 14.92 6.76 -8.84
CA ILE A 9 14.93 5.33 -8.50
C ILE A 9 14.94 5.13 -6.98
N ILE A 10 15.78 5.87 -6.26
CA ILE A 10 15.83 5.81 -4.79
C ILE A 10 14.49 6.26 -4.20
N GLY A 11 13.94 7.38 -4.67
CA GLY A 11 12.64 7.88 -4.22
C GLY A 11 11.50 6.89 -4.44
N ALA A 12 11.42 6.29 -5.63
CA ALA A 12 10.42 5.28 -5.96
C ALA A 12 10.58 4.00 -5.12
N SER A 13 11.82 3.60 -4.83
CA SER A 13 12.12 2.40 -4.02
C SER A 13 11.70 2.59 -2.56
N ILE A 14 11.98 3.76 -1.99
CA ILE A 14 11.55 4.13 -0.63
C ILE A 14 10.02 4.15 -0.56
N LEU A 15 9.37 4.80 -1.54
CA LEU A 15 7.92 4.92 -1.57
C LEU A 15 7.23 3.54 -1.66
N LEU A 16 7.75 2.63 -2.48
CA LEU A 16 7.26 1.24 -2.54
C LEU A 16 7.50 0.48 -1.23
N ALA A 17 8.69 0.63 -0.62
CA ALA A 17 9.00 -0.05 0.63
C ALA A 17 8.03 0.36 1.74
N PHE A 18 7.78 1.66 1.92
CA PHE A 18 6.84 2.15 2.93
C PHE A 18 5.39 1.77 2.62
N ALA A 19 4.97 1.77 1.35
CA ALA A 19 3.65 1.31 0.96
C ALA A 19 3.45 -0.19 1.32
N ALA A 20 4.42 -1.03 0.99
CA ALA A 20 4.37 -2.46 1.32
C ALA A 20 4.37 -2.69 2.84
N LEU A 21 5.21 -1.95 3.58
CA LEU A 21 5.33 -2.08 5.04
C LEU A 21 4.04 -1.63 5.75
N GLY A 22 3.45 -0.51 5.34
CA GLY A 22 2.17 -0.03 5.88
C GLY A 22 1.03 -1.01 5.63
N THR A 23 0.98 -1.58 4.42
CA THR A 23 -0.02 -2.58 4.03
C THR A 23 0.12 -3.85 4.86
N ALA A 24 1.33 -4.38 4.99
CA ALA A 24 1.61 -5.59 5.75
C ALA A 24 1.23 -5.44 7.23
N ILE A 25 1.60 -4.32 7.87
CA ILE A 25 1.23 -4.05 9.27
C ILE A 25 -0.28 -3.93 9.42
N GLY A 26 -0.94 -3.17 8.54
CA GLY A 26 -2.38 -2.96 8.66
C GLY A 26 -3.19 -4.23 8.45
N PHE A 27 -2.81 -5.09 7.50
CA PHE A 27 -3.42 -6.41 7.34
C PHE A 27 -3.12 -7.35 8.51
N ALA A 28 -1.92 -7.32 9.09
CA ALA A 28 -1.60 -8.12 10.27
C ALA A 28 -2.49 -7.75 11.47
N ILE A 29 -2.70 -6.46 11.71
CA ILE A 29 -3.56 -5.98 12.80
C ILE A 29 -5.04 -6.29 12.50
N LEU A 30 -5.51 -5.99 11.28
CA LEU A 30 -6.89 -6.21 10.86
C LEU A 30 -7.25 -7.70 10.93
N GLY A 31 -6.42 -8.56 10.33
CA GLY A 31 -6.60 -10.00 10.31
C GLY A 31 -6.51 -10.61 11.71
N GLY A 32 -5.56 -10.16 12.54
CA GLY A 32 -5.43 -10.60 13.93
C GLY A 32 -6.69 -10.31 14.74
N LYS A 33 -7.23 -9.09 14.65
CA LYS A 33 -8.47 -8.70 15.35
C LYS A 33 -9.70 -9.43 14.81
N PHE A 34 -9.75 -9.69 13.51
CA PHE A 34 -10.82 -10.48 12.90
C PHE A 34 -10.84 -11.91 13.45
N LEU A 35 -9.67 -12.57 13.53
CA LEU A 35 -9.55 -13.92 14.08
C LEU A 35 -9.92 -13.97 15.57
N GLU A 36 -9.42 -13.03 16.38
CA GLU A 36 -9.76 -12.96 17.82
C GLU A 36 -11.28 -12.75 18.03
N SER A 37 -11.89 -11.85 17.26
CA SER A 37 -13.32 -11.54 17.38
C SER A 37 -14.19 -12.70 16.91
N SER A 38 -13.81 -13.36 15.81
CA SER A 38 -14.54 -14.52 15.28
C SER A 38 -14.43 -15.73 16.19
N ALA A 39 -13.28 -15.92 16.86
CA ALA A 39 -13.10 -16.98 17.85
C ALA A 39 -13.95 -16.76 19.12
N ARG A 40 -14.11 -15.50 19.55
CA ARG A 40 -14.95 -15.15 20.72
C ARG A 40 -16.45 -15.15 20.42
N GLN A 41 -16.85 -14.70 19.24
CA GLN A 41 -18.24 -14.55 18.84
C GLN A 41 -18.46 -15.07 17.41
N PRO A 42 -18.64 -16.39 17.25
CA PRO A 42 -18.79 -17.02 15.93
C PRO A 42 -19.99 -16.48 15.14
N GLU A 43 -21.04 -16.09 15.84
CA GLU A 43 -22.27 -15.52 15.26
C GLU A 43 -22.02 -14.22 14.49
N LEU A 44 -21.00 -13.44 14.88
CA LEU A 44 -20.65 -12.19 14.22
C LEU A 44 -19.65 -12.37 13.08
N ALA A 45 -19.08 -13.56 12.88
CA ALA A 45 -18.00 -13.79 11.91
C ALA A 45 -18.37 -13.33 10.49
N SER A 46 -19.58 -13.65 10.02
CA SER A 46 -20.06 -13.25 8.68
C SER A 46 -20.20 -11.73 8.52
N SER A 47 -20.66 -11.04 9.57
CA SER A 47 -20.77 -9.58 9.59
C SER A 47 -19.39 -8.91 9.64
N LEU A 48 -18.48 -9.46 10.46
CA LEU A 48 -17.12 -8.96 10.60
C LEU A 48 -16.29 -9.17 9.32
N LEU A 49 -16.51 -10.26 8.57
CA LEU A 49 -15.83 -10.50 7.29
C LEU A 49 -16.13 -9.40 6.28
N THR A 50 -17.40 -9.00 6.16
CA THR A 50 -17.80 -7.92 5.24
C THR A 50 -17.15 -6.59 5.63
N LYS A 51 -17.16 -6.25 6.92
CA LYS A 51 -16.52 -5.03 7.44
C LYS A 51 -15.00 -5.07 7.25
N MET A 52 -14.39 -6.23 7.44
CA MET A 52 -12.96 -6.46 7.21
C MET A 52 -12.61 -6.18 5.75
N PHE A 53 -13.37 -6.69 4.78
CA PHE A 53 -13.08 -6.43 3.37
C PHE A 53 -13.24 -4.95 2.96
N ILE A 54 -14.21 -4.23 3.54
CA ILE A 54 -14.36 -2.79 3.29
C ILE A 54 -13.12 -2.03 3.78
N VAL A 55 -12.66 -2.33 4.99
CA VAL A 55 -11.48 -1.67 5.57
C VAL A 55 -10.19 -2.12 4.86
N ALA A 56 -10.08 -3.39 4.50
CA ALA A 56 -8.97 -3.93 3.73
C ALA A 56 -8.86 -3.26 2.35
N GLY A 57 -9.99 -3.08 1.65
CA GLY A 57 -10.01 -2.39 0.36
C GLY A 57 -9.61 -0.91 0.48
N LEU A 58 -10.03 -0.23 1.55
CA LEU A 58 -9.59 1.15 1.81
C LEU A 58 -8.09 1.23 2.12
N LEU A 59 -7.57 0.26 2.87
CA LEU A 59 -6.16 0.15 3.19
C LEU A 59 -5.31 -0.10 1.92
N ASP A 60 -5.72 -1.03 1.07
CA ASP A 60 -5.04 -1.32 -0.19
C ASP A 60 -5.12 -0.15 -1.18
N ALA A 61 -6.21 0.61 -1.18
CA ALA A 61 -6.35 1.76 -2.08
C ALA A 61 -5.23 2.80 -1.85
N ILE A 62 -4.88 3.08 -0.59
CA ILE A 62 -3.81 4.03 -0.25
C ILE A 62 -2.45 3.49 -0.70
N ALA A 63 -2.19 2.19 -0.48
CA ALA A 63 -0.96 1.55 -0.91
C ALA A 63 -0.81 1.52 -2.44
N MET A 64 -1.91 1.27 -3.16
CA MET A 64 -1.92 1.24 -4.62
C MET A 64 -1.73 2.63 -5.25
N ILE A 65 -2.16 3.70 -4.59
CA ILE A 65 -1.81 5.07 -5.01
C ILE A 65 -0.29 5.27 -4.96
N ALA A 66 0.35 4.83 -3.88
CA ALA A 66 1.79 4.89 -3.73
C ALA A 66 2.51 4.07 -4.83
N VAL A 67 2.08 2.83 -5.07
CA VAL A 67 2.60 2.01 -6.17
C VAL A 67 2.44 2.71 -7.53
N GLY A 68 1.28 3.31 -7.79
CA GLY A 68 1.02 4.05 -9.03
C GLY A 68 1.99 5.22 -9.24
N ILE A 69 2.30 5.98 -8.19
CA ILE A 69 3.28 7.08 -8.25
C ILE A 69 4.69 6.55 -8.51
N SER A 70 5.09 5.46 -7.84
CA SER A 70 6.39 4.84 -8.09
C SER A 70 6.53 4.31 -9.52
N LEU A 71 5.47 3.69 -10.06
CA LEU A 71 5.47 3.22 -11.45
C LEU A 71 5.56 4.40 -12.44
N LEU A 72 4.87 5.51 -12.17
CA LEU A 72 5.02 6.75 -12.95
C LEU A 72 6.48 7.22 -12.96
N PHE A 73 7.13 7.26 -11.80
CA PHE A 73 8.53 7.66 -11.68
C PHE A 73 9.52 6.71 -12.39
N ILE A 74 9.22 5.41 -12.44
CA ILE A 74 10.08 4.41 -13.08
C ILE A 74 9.90 4.40 -14.60
N PHE A 75 8.65 4.42 -15.09
CA PHE A 75 8.36 4.20 -16.52
C PHE A 75 8.08 5.49 -17.31
N ALA A 76 7.65 6.55 -16.64
CA ALA A 76 7.26 7.81 -17.28
C ALA A 76 7.70 9.01 -16.44
N ASN A 77 9.00 9.03 -16.10
CA ASN A 77 9.58 10.03 -15.20
C ASN A 77 9.35 11.46 -15.72
N PRO A 78 8.56 12.29 -15.01
CA PRO A 78 8.23 13.65 -15.46
C PRO A 78 9.43 14.60 -15.41
N PHE A 79 10.47 14.28 -14.63
CA PHE A 79 11.63 15.14 -14.45
C PHE A 79 12.63 15.08 -15.60
N ILE A 80 12.54 14.05 -16.47
CA ILE A 80 13.44 13.92 -17.62
C ILE A 80 13.17 15.03 -18.65
N GLY A 81 11.90 15.40 -18.88
CA GLY A 81 11.53 16.46 -19.83
C GLY A 81 11.91 17.87 -19.38
N LEU A 82 12.16 18.07 -18.08
CA LEU A 82 12.56 19.36 -17.50
C LEU A 82 14.08 19.63 -17.58
N LEU A 83 14.86 18.65 -18.03
CA LEU A 83 16.32 18.72 -18.16
C LEU A 83 16.82 19.13 -19.55
N GLN A 84 15.90 19.51 -20.46
CA GLN A 84 16.22 20.13 -21.75
C GLN A 84 16.61 21.60 -21.55
#